data_AF-A0A7W0GUQ5-F1
#
_entry.id   AF-A0A7W0GUQ5-F1
#
_cell.length_a   1.000
_cell.length_b   1.000
_cell.length_c   1.000
_cell.angle_alpha   90.00
_cell.angle_beta   90.00
_cell.angle_gamma   90.00
#
_symmetry.space_group_name_H-M   'P 1'
#
loop_
_entity.id
_entity.type
_entity.pdbx_description
1 polymer ?
#
loop_
_entity_poly.entity_id
_entity_poly.type
_entity_poly.pdbx_seq_one_letter_code
_entity_poly.pdbx_strand_id
1 'polypeptide(L)'
;MLGRVLSVCLALSVGVAFGADLVAQLPRSAGPLDSGGVRRWREDLAFLARELPLRHRNLYHTTPKPVFDSAFAALDRRLPALARHQVILELARIVALVGDGHTNVAPTRDSAIGFRSSTARWCGA
;
A
#
# COMPACT_ATOMS: atom_id res chain seq x y z
N MET A 1 26.03 -69.08 -18.40
CA MET A 1 25.24 -68.90 -17.18
C MET A 1 25.14 -67.40 -16.90
N LEU A 2 24.04 -66.81 -17.38
CA LEU A 2 23.67 -65.39 -17.23
C LEU A 2 22.91 -65.22 -15.90
N GLY A 3 23.07 -64.07 -15.24
CA GLY A 3 22.09 -63.60 -14.26
C GLY A 3 22.66 -62.68 -13.17
N ARG A 4 22.78 -61.39 -13.48
CA ARG A 4 23.25 -60.33 -12.57
C ARG A 4 22.16 -59.96 -11.56
N VAL A 5 22.57 -59.94 -10.30
CA VAL A 5 22.14 -59.11 -9.16
C VAL A 5 21.04 -58.08 -9.47
N LEU A 6 19.88 -58.20 -8.82
CA LEU A 6 18.91 -57.10 -8.70
C LEU A 6 18.92 -56.55 -7.28
N SER A 7 19.40 -55.31 -7.22
CA SER A 7 19.54 -54.44 -6.06
C SER A 7 18.18 -54.00 -5.54
N VAL A 8 18.08 -53.96 -4.22
CA VAL A 8 16.99 -53.39 -3.41
C VAL A 8 16.74 -51.93 -3.82
N CYS A 9 15.51 -51.60 -4.21
CA CYS A 9 15.06 -50.22 -4.37
C CYS A 9 14.17 -49.83 -3.18
N LEU A 10 14.80 -49.27 -2.14
CA LEU A 10 14.12 -48.53 -1.08
C LEU A 10 13.77 -47.13 -1.61
N ALA A 11 12.54 -46.93 -2.07
CA ALA A 11 12.04 -45.63 -2.48
C ALA A 11 11.55 -44.83 -1.26
N LEU A 12 12.47 -44.13 -0.58
CA LEU A 12 12.13 -43.01 0.31
C LEU A 12 12.06 -41.74 -0.53
N SER A 13 10.90 -41.48 -1.13
CA SER A 13 10.61 -40.20 -1.75
C SER A 13 10.34 -39.15 -0.66
N VAL A 14 11.39 -38.45 -0.21
CA VAL A 14 11.22 -37.15 0.47
C VAL A 14 10.79 -36.17 -0.60
N GLY A 15 9.48 -35.94 -0.70
CA GLY A 15 8.89 -34.94 -1.56
C GLY A 15 9.28 -33.54 -1.07
N VAL A 16 10.36 -33.00 -1.61
CA VAL A 16 10.74 -31.60 -1.44
C VAL A 16 9.77 -30.79 -2.30
N ALA A 17 8.65 -30.37 -1.71
CA ALA A 17 7.71 -29.43 -2.31
C ALA A 17 8.34 -28.03 -2.34
N PHE A 18 9.27 -27.79 -3.27
CA PHE A 18 9.74 -26.44 -3.60
C PHE A 18 9.02 -25.97 -4.87
N GLY A 19 7.79 -25.51 -4.71
CA GLY A 19 7.02 -25.04 -5.85
C GLY A 19 5.76 -24.29 -5.44
N ALA A 20 5.92 -23.10 -4.83
CA ALA A 20 4.97 -21.97 -4.94
C ALA A 20 5.34 -20.76 -4.05
N ASP A 21 6.19 -20.88 -3.04
CA ASP A 21 6.36 -19.81 -2.05
C ASP A 21 7.36 -18.69 -2.41
N LEU A 22 8.14 -18.81 -3.49
CA LEU A 22 9.22 -17.84 -3.76
C LEU A 22 8.73 -16.50 -4.34
N VAL A 23 7.47 -16.40 -4.80
CA VAL A 23 6.94 -15.16 -5.42
C VAL A 23 6.34 -14.19 -4.38
N ALA A 24 6.15 -14.61 -3.13
CA ALA A 24 5.42 -13.83 -2.13
C ALA A 24 6.22 -12.69 -1.46
N GLN A 25 7.53 -12.54 -1.74
CA GLN A 25 8.39 -11.54 -1.10
C GLN A 25 9.25 -10.73 -2.08
N LEU A 26 8.72 -10.36 -3.25
CA LEU A 26 9.28 -9.20 -3.94
C LEU A 26 8.94 -7.95 -3.10
N PRO A 27 9.92 -7.10 -2.74
CA PRO A 27 9.64 -5.86 -2.05
C PRO A 27 8.59 -5.10 -2.86
N ARG A 28 7.49 -4.66 -2.22
CA ARG A 28 6.48 -3.81 -2.87
C ARG A 28 7.24 -2.70 -3.57
N SER A 29 7.09 -2.64 -4.89
CA SER A 29 7.99 -1.93 -5.80
C SER A 29 8.27 -0.51 -5.31
N ALA A 30 9.55 -0.21 -5.10
CA ALA A 30 10.02 1.13 -4.76
C ALA A 30 9.95 2.11 -5.96
N GLY A 31 9.69 1.59 -7.16
CA GLY A 31 9.54 2.37 -8.38
C GLY A 31 8.09 2.79 -8.69
N PRO A 32 7.90 3.49 -9.81
CA PRO A 32 6.58 3.95 -10.25
C PRO A 32 5.56 2.82 -10.40
N LEU A 33 4.28 3.17 -10.23
CA LEU A 33 3.17 2.25 -10.42
C LEU A 33 3.12 1.71 -11.86
N ASP A 34 2.78 0.44 -12.01
CA ASP A 34 2.39 -0.14 -13.29
C ASP A 34 0.98 0.36 -13.69
N SER A 35 0.58 0.14 -14.96
CA SER A 35 -0.72 0.58 -15.46
C SER A 35 -1.90 0.03 -14.66
N GLY A 36 -1.77 -1.20 -14.13
CA GLY A 36 -2.76 -1.81 -13.25
C GLY A 36 -2.86 -1.11 -11.89
N GLY A 37 -1.72 -0.76 -11.29
CA GLY A 37 -1.61 -0.01 -10.06
C GLY A 37 -2.17 1.39 -10.20
N VAL A 38 -1.83 2.10 -11.29
CA VAL A 38 -2.40 3.42 -11.58
C VAL A 38 -3.93 3.34 -11.62
N ARG A 39 -4.50 2.37 -12.36
CA ARG A 39 -5.96 2.21 -12.44
C ARG A 39 -6.62 2.02 -11.07
N ARG A 40 -6.09 1.11 -10.24
CA ARG A 40 -6.64 0.86 -8.89
C ARG A 40 -6.57 2.12 -8.00
N TRP A 41 -5.44 2.83 -8.03
CA TRP A 41 -5.33 4.08 -7.27
C TRP A 41 -6.28 5.16 -7.77
N ARG A 42 -6.58 5.24 -9.07
CA ARG A 42 -7.63 6.15 -9.58
C ARG A 42 -9.00 5.83 -9.03
N GLU A 43 -9.35 4.54 -8.97
CA GLU A 43 -10.61 4.09 -8.39
C GLU A 43 -10.70 4.47 -6.90
N ASP A 44 -9.62 4.29 -6.15
CA ASP A 44 -9.54 4.70 -4.73
C ASP A 44 -9.68 6.23 -4.58
N LEU A 45 -9.01 7.02 -5.41
CA LEU A 45 -9.13 8.48 -5.39
C LEU A 45 -10.56 8.93 -5.71
N ALA A 46 -11.20 8.33 -6.71
CA ALA A 46 -12.58 8.63 -7.08
C ALA A 46 -13.57 8.24 -5.98
N PHE A 47 -13.34 7.11 -5.32
CA PHE A 47 -14.10 6.69 -4.15
C PHE A 47 -13.99 7.71 -3.02
N LEU A 48 -12.77 8.10 -2.65
CA LEU A 48 -12.52 9.05 -1.55
C LEU A 48 -13.09 10.44 -1.84
N ALA A 49 -12.88 10.96 -3.05
CA ALA A 49 -13.41 12.26 -3.45
C ALA A 49 -14.95 12.30 -3.40
N ARG A 50 -15.62 11.17 -3.63
CA ARG A 50 -17.08 11.04 -3.50
C ARG A 50 -17.53 10.85 -2.06
N GLU A 51 -16.89 9.97 -1.30
CA GLU A 51 -17.38 9.56 0.03
C GLU A 51 -17.03 10.57 1.13
N LEU A 52 -15.90 11.26 1.05
CA LEU A 52 -15.49 12.22 2.09
C LEU A 52 -16.54 13.32 2.32
N PRO A 53 -17.08 13.99 1.28
CA PRO A 53 -18.10 15.02 1.48
C PRO A 53 -19.43 14.46 2.01
N LEU A 54 -19.73 13.19 1.75
CA LEU A 54 -20.98 12.53 2.19
C LEU A 54 -20.91 12.09 3.65
N ARG A 55 -19.73 11.68 4.12
CA ARG A 55 -19.53 11.11 5.46
C ARG A 55 -18.99 12.09 6.47
N HIS A 56 -18.25 13.10 6.03
CA HIS A 56 -17.64 14.07 6.92
C HIS A 56 -18.55 15.29 7.12
N ARG A 57 -18.97 15.52 8.38
CA ARG A 57 -19.98 16.54 8.74
C ARG A 57 -19.65 17.95 8.24
N ASN A 58 -18.37 18.34 8.21
CA ASN A 58 -17.97 19.70 7.85
C ASN A 58 -16.67 19.71 7.04
N LEU A 59 -16.60 18.96 5.94
CA LEU A 59 -15.32 18.70 5.24
C LEU A 59 -14.55 19.96 4.83
N TYR A 60 -15.27 21.03 4.49
CA TYR A 60 -14.70 22.23 3.89
C TYR A 60 -14.53 23.39 4.89
N HIS A 61 -14.48 23.12 6.21
CA HIS A 61 -14.35 24.17 7.22
C HIS A 61 -12.99 24.87 7.21
N THR A 62 -11.92 24.15 6.86
CA THR A 62 -10.55 24.71 6.77
C THR A 62 -10.19 25.06 5.34
N THR A 63 -10.47 24.15 4.41
CA THR A 63 -10.04 24.26 3.01
C THR A 63 -11.25 24.36 2.08
N PRO A 64 -11.33 25.37 1.20
CA PRO A 64 -12.41 25.49 0.23
C PRO A 64 -12.48 24.29 -0.72
N LYS A 65 -13.69 23.87 -1.09
CA LYS A 65 -13.93 22.75 -2.00
C LYS A 65 -13.07 22.77 -3.28
N PRO A 66 -12.94 23.90 -4.02
CA PRO A 66 -12.14 23.92 -5.24
C PRO A 66 -10.66 23.60 -5.00
N VAL A 67 -10.11 24.03 -3.87
CA VAL A 67 -8.71 23.74 -3.49
C VAL A 67 -8.57 22.25 -3.21
N PHE A 68 -9.50 21.68 -2.43
CA PHE A 68 -9.51 20.26 -2.11
C PHE A 68 -9.62 19.38 -3.36
N ASP A 69 -10.59 19.68 -4.24
CA ASP A 69 -10.80 18.97 -5.50
C ASP A 69 -9.58 19.07 -6.43
N SER A 70 -8.96 20.25 -6.50
CA SER A 70 -7.76 20.47 -7.32
C SER A 70 -6.57 19.60 -6.85
N ALA A 71 -6.47 19.35 -5.54
CA ALA A 71 -5.43 18.54 -4.96
C ALA A 71 -5.59 17.05 -5.35
N PHE A 72 -6.82 16.53 -5.33
CA PHE A 72 -7.12 15.19 -5.86
C PHE A 72 -6.80 15.08 -7.35
N ALA A 73 -7.21 16.07 -8.16
CA ALA A 73 -6.92 16.07 -9.59
C ALA A 73 -5.41 16.15 -9.89
N ALA A 74 -4.65 16.90 -9.09
CA ALA A 74 -3.20 16.98 -9.21
C ALA A 74 -2.51 15.65 -8.88
N LEU A 75 -2.97 14.94 -7.85
CA LEU A 75 -2.47 13.61 -7.52
C LEU A 75 -2.80 12.60 -8.63
N ASP A 76 -4.03 12.57 -9.13
CA ASP A 76 -4.45 11.69 -10.23
C ASP A 76 -3.54 11.80 -11.47
N ARG A 77 -3.20 13.02 -11.88
CA ARG A 77 -2.29 13.28 -13.01
C ARG A 77 -0.88 12.75 -12.77
N ARG A 78 -0.41 12.77 -11.52
CA ARG A 78 0.95 12.35 -11.15
C ARG A 78 1.07 10.83 -10.95
N LEU A 79 -0.02 10.09 -10.77
CA LEU A 79 -0.01 8.66 -10.44
C LEU A 79 0.98 7.81 -11.27
N PRO A 80 1.09 7.97 -12.62
CA PRO A 80 2.00 7.14 -13.42
C PRO A 80 3.49 7.31 -13.06
N ALA A 81 3.86 8.43 -12.45
CA ALA A 81 5.25 8.72 -12.07
C ALA A 81 5.53 8.42 -10.59
N LEU A 82 4.51 8.08 -9.80
CA LEU A 82 4.64 7.90 -8.37
C LEU A 82 4.81 6.43 -8.01
N ALA A 83 5.68 6.16 -7.05
CA ALA A 83 5.72 4.90 -6.33
C ALA A 83 4.59 4.84 -5.30
N ARG A 84 4.20 3.62 -4.88
CA ARG A 84 3.10 3.39 -3.93
C ARG A 84 3.20 4.25 -2.67
N HIS A 85 4.38 4.32 -2.05
CA HIS A 85 4.59 5.07 -0.82
C HIS A 85 4.40 6.58 -1.03
N GLN A 86 4.76 7.11 -2.20
CA GLN A 86 4.53 8.50 -2.55
C GLN A 86 3.04 8.79 -2.68
N VAL A 87 2.25 7.91 -3.30
CA VAL A 87 0.80 8.07 -3.39
C VAL A 87 0.15 8.11 -2.01
N ILE A 88 0.55 7.23 -1.10
CA ILE A 88 0.05 7.21 0.29
C ILE A 88 0.34 8.52 1.01
N LEU A 89 1.56 9.05 0.88
CA LEU A 89 1.97 10.30 1.53
C LEU A 89 1.29 11.53 0.92
N GLU A 90 1.11 11.56 -0.41
CA GLU A 90 0.35 12.60 -1.10
C GLU A 90 -1.11 12.59 -0.66
N LEU A 91 -1.73 11.41 -0.56
CA LEU A 91 -3.10 11.29 -0.08
C LEU A 91 -3.23 11.74 1.39
N ALA A 92 -2.28 11.35 2.25
CA ALA A 92 -2.24 11.82 3.64
C ALA A 92 -2.14 13.35 3.72
N ARG A 93 -1.33 13.97 2.85
CA ARG A 93 -1.23 15.44 2.74
C ARG A 93 -2.56 16.07 2.33
N ILE A 94 -3.25 15.51 1.34
CA ILE A 94 -4.55 16.02 0.88
C ILE A 94 -5.59 15.90 1.99
N VAL A 95 -5.68 14.76 2.67
CA VAL A 95 -6.63 14.54 3.76
C VAL A 95 -6.34 15.47 4.94
N ALA A 96 -5.07 15.79 5.22
CA ALA A 96 -4.71 16.77 6.24
C ALA A 96 -5.23 18.20 5.95
N LEU A 97 -5.52 18.55 4.69
CA LEU A 97 -6.13 19.85 4.34
C LEU A 97 -7.52 20.04 4.98
N VAL A 98 -8.19 18.96 5.37
CA VAL A 98 -9.47 19.04 6.10
C VAL A 98 -9.27 19.77 7.44
N GLY A 99 -8.11 19.62 8.08
CA GLY A 99 -7.83 20.22 9.38
C GLY A 99 -8.55 19.52 10.54
N ASP A 100 -8.86 18.23 10.39
CA ASP A 100 -9.48 17.39 11.43
C ASP A 100 -8.58 16.19 11.76
N GLY A 101 -8.18 16.04 13.02
CA GLY A 101 -7.34 14.94 13.50
C GLY A 101 -8.00 13.56 13.40
N HIS A 102 -9.33 13.50 13.32
CA HIS A 102 -10.07 12.25 13.13
C HIS A 102 -10.20 11.84 11.67
N THR A 103 -9.78 12.72 10.75
CA THR A 103 -9.78 12.50 9.31
C THR A 103 -8.35 12.34 8.84
N ASN A 104 -7.90 11.09 8.70
CA ASN A 104 -6.51 10.79 8.35
C ASN A 104 -6.38 9.55 7.46
N VAL A 105 -5.29 9.53 6.68
CA VAL A 105 -4.69 8.30 6.18
C VAL A 105 -3.61 7.92 7.19
N ALA A 106 -3.62 6.67 7.64
CA ALA A 106 -2.68 6.18 8.66
C ALA A 106 -1.65 5.22 8.04
N PRO A 107 -0.50 5.72 7.54
CA PRO A 107 0.58 4.88 7.03
C PRO A 107 1.09 3.87 8.08
N THR A 108 0.95 4.18 9.37
CA THR A 108 1.32 3.29 10.48
C THR A 108 0.51 1.99 10.52
N ARG A 109 -0.66 1.96 9.86
CA ARG A 109 -1.47 0.74 9.70
C ARG A 109 -1.05 -0.11 8.49
N ASP A 110 -0.08 0.35 7.71
CA ASP A 110 0.51 -0.41 6.62
C ASP A 110 1.57 -1.37 7.17
N SER A 111 1.39 -2.67 6.95
CA SER A 111 2.40 -3.68 7.35
C SER A 111 3.76 -3.48 6.65
N ALA A 112 3.79 -2.74 5.54
CA ALA A 112 5.01 -2.44 4.79
C ALA A 112 5.89 -1.34 5.40
N ILE A 113 5.36 -0.50 6.31
CA ILE A 113 6.04 0.75 6.70
C ILE A 113 7.34 0.52 7.49
N GLY A 114 7.47 -0.64 8.15
CA GLY A 114 8.70 -1.05 8.83
C GLY A 114 9.17 -0.11 9.97
N PHE A 115 8.31 0.80 10.43
CA PHE A 115 8.67 1.79 11.44
C PHE A 115 8.79 1.14 12.82
N ARG A 116 9.91 1.39 13.51
CA ARG A 116 10.10 0.94 14.89
C ARG A 116 9.34 1.87 15.83
N SER A 117 8.36 1.34 16.57
CA SER A 117 7.66 2.08 17.61
C SER A 117 8.55 2.20 18.86
N SER A 118 9.23 3.33 19.02
CA SER A 118 9.85 3.72 20.28
C SER A 118 8.92 4.68 21.04
N THR A 119 8.71 4.43 22.33
CA THR A 119 7.98 5.34 23.23
C THR A 119 8.79 6.60 23.49
N ALA A 120 8.63 7.60 22.62
CA ALA A 120 9.06 8.96 22.94
C ALA A 120 7.98 9.60 23.81
N ARG A 121 8.25 9.74 25.12
CA ARG A 121 7.40 10.52 26.02
C ARG A 121 7.80 11.98 25.88
N TRP A 122 6.84 12.82 25.52
CA TRP A 122 7.05 14.27 25.47
C TRP A 122 7.16 14.78 26.92
N CYS A 123 8.38 15.05 27.38
CA CYS A 123 8.63 15.83 28.60
C CYS A 123 8.79 17.29 28.16
N GLY A 124 7.67 18.00 28.08
CA GLY A 124 7.66 19.43 27.76
C GLY A 124 8.10 20.29 28.95
N ALA A 125 8.69 21.44 28.63
CA ALA A 125 9.03 22.55 29.53
C ALA A 125 7.86 23.54 29.67
#